data_AF-A0A538K4H2-F1
#
_entry.id   AF-A0A538K4H2-F1
#
_cell.length_a   1.000
_cell.length_b   1.000
_cell.length_c   1.000
_cell.angle_alpha   90.00
_cell.angle_beta   90.00
_cell.angle_gamma   90.00
#
_symmetry.space_group_name_H-M   'P 1'
#
loop_
_entity.id
_entity.type
_entity.pdbx_description
1 polymer ?
#
loop_
_entity_poly.entity_id
_entity_poly.type
_entity_poly.pdbx_seq_one_letter_code
_entity_poly.pdbx_strand_id
1 'polypeptide(L)'
;MKALVLLTAIAILGAAVSAFAATSTTSAPRETVLYGHISSLKPKGNRFELRFDPGWWLTGYAAQQAKLADTGSKDVPNDYYIVEEGHRLLSYLVSASASVTVLTRHGTGSIPTTSITVAELAQIVKGRNPKHRALTEPKAGFWIRVGSKYPGLVLAFDQQYQP
;
A
#
# COMPACT_ATOMS: atom_id res chain seq x y z
N MET A 1 85.62 19.52 -12.66
CA MET A 1 85.50 19.13 -11.24
C MET A 1 84.15 18.48 -11.04
N LYS A 2 84.11 17.44 -10.19
CA LYS A 2 82.96 16.58 -9.89
C LYS A 2 81.78 17.33 -9.25
N ALA A 3 80.64 16.62 -9.22
CA ALA A 3 79.49 16.74 -8.30
C ALA A 3 78.38 17.72 -8.73
N LEU A 4 77.09 17.44 -8.55
CA LEU A 4 76.32 16.26 -8.16
C LEU A 4 74.85 16.61 -8.43
N VAL A 5 74.13 15.62 -8.95
CA VAL A 5 72.68 15.45 -9.09
C VAL A 5 71.81 16.18 -8.04
N LEU A 6 70.69 16.78 -8.49
CA LEU A 6 69.40 16.59 -7.82
C LEU A 6 68.25 16.62 -8.85
N LEU A 7 67.60 15.47 -9.01
CA LEU A 7 66.34 15.32 -9.76
C LEU A 7 65.21 15.99 -8.98
N THR A 8 64.37 16.75 -9.68
CA THR A 8 62.98 16.99 -9.26
C THR A 8 62.07 16.62 -10.42
N ALA A 9 61.52 15.41 -10.33
CA ALA A 9 60.45 14.94 -11.20
C ALA A 9 59.15 15.64 -10.81
N ILE A 10 58.61 16.48 -11.70
CA ILE A 10 57.24 17.01 -11.57
C ILE A 10 56.36 16.09 -12.40
N ALA A 11 55.72 15.14 -11.73
CA ALA A 11 54.67 14.32 -12.33
C ALA A 11 53.40 15.18 -12.46
N ILE A 12 53.07 15.59 -13.68
CA ILE A 12 51.79 16.24 -13.98
C ILE A 12 50.73 15.13 -14.02
N LEU A 13 50.04 14.96 -12.90
CA LEU A 13 48.91 14.06 -12.76
C LEU A 13 47.77 14.55 -13.67
N GLY A 14 47.44 13.78 -14.70
CA GLY A 14 46.27 14.03 -15.53
C GLY A 14 45.00 13.92 -14.68
N ALA A 15 44.32 15.04 -14.48
CA ALA A 15 43.01 15.06 -13.85
C ALA A 15 41.96 14.52 -14.82
N ALA A 16 41.83 13.19 -14.87
CA ALA A 16 40.65 12.55 -15.43
C ALA A 16 39.49 12.81 -14.47
N VAL A 17 38.69 13.84 -14.77
CA VAL A 17 37.40 14.05 -14.12
C VAL A 17 36.46 12.96 -14.67
N SER A 18 36.45 11.79 -14.02
CA SER A 18 35.43 10.78 -14.26
C SER A 18 34.11 11.34 -13.74
N ALA A 19 33.34 11.95 -14.64
CA ALA A 19 31.94 12.24 -14.41
C ALA A 19 31.23 10.91 -14.18
N PHE A 20 30.93 10.58 -12.92
CA PHE A 20 29.97 9.55 -12.58
C PHE A 20 28.60 10.02 -13.08
N ALA A 21 28.27 9.70 -14.33
CA ALA A 21 26.90 9.73 -14.80
C ALA A 21 26.16 8.62 -14.07
N ALA A 22 25.71 8.89 -12.85
CA ALA A 22 24.71 8.07 -12.20
C ALA A 22 23.43 8.23 -13.03
N THR A 23 23.18 7.27 -13.94
CA THR A 23 21.86 7.08 -14.50
C THR A 23 20.94 6.67 -13.36
N SER A 24 20.34 7.65 -12.69
CA SER A 24 19.19 7.43 -11.84
C SER A 24 18.08 6.91 -12.76
N THR A 25 17.97 5.58 -12.90
CA THR A 25 16.75 4.98 -13.44
C THR A 25 15.69 5.16 -12.34
N THR A 26 15.05 6.32 -12.33
CA THR A 26 13.87 6.58 -11.51
C THR A 26 12.79 5.60 -11.98
N SER A 27 12.73 4.42 -11.36
CA SER A 27 11.67 3.45 -11.63
C SER A 27 10.46 3.80 -10.79
N ALA A 28 9.27 3.79 -11.39
CA ALA A 28 8.03 3.89 -10.64
C ALA A 28 7.97 2.84 -9.51
N PRO A 29 7.26 3.09 -8.41
CA PRO A 29 7.05 2.11 -7.36
C PRO A 29 6.57 0.78 -7.93
N ARG A 30 7.16 -0.33 -7.46
CA ARG A 30 6.79 -1.67 -7.95
C ARG A 30 5.38 -2.06 -7.54
N GLU A 31 4.89 -1.46 -6.47
CA GLU A 31 3.56 -1.66 -5.91
C GLU A 31 3.03 -0.33 -5.38
N THR A 32 1.71 -0.17 -5.42
CA THR A 32 1.00 0.94 -4.81
C THR A 32 0.10 0.38 -3.71
N VAL A 33 0.10 1.02 -2.54
CA VAL A 33 -0.79 0.68 -1.43
C VAL A 33 -1.91 1.72 -1.38
N LEU A 34 -3.16 1.26 -1.37
CA LEU A 34 -4.34 2.11 -1.33
C LEU A 34 -5.25 1.68 -0.19
N TYR A 35 -5.80 2.65 0.54
CA TYR A 35 -6.89 2.43 1.48
C TYR A 35 -8.24 2.66 0.81
N GLY A 36 -9.28 1.99 1.29
CA GLY A 36 -10.64 2.19 0.81
C GLY A 36 -11.56 1.01 1.12
N HIS A 37 -12.75 1.03 0.52
CA HIS A 37 -13.81 0.07 0.78
C HIS A 37 -14.04 -0.85 -0.42
N ILE A 38 -14.33 -2.12 -0.13
CA ILE A 38 -14.69 -3.08 -1.17
C ILE A 38 -16.19 -2.97 -1.43
N SER A 39 -16.55 -2.37 -2.57
CA SER A 39 -17.95 -2.32 -3.02
C SER A 39 -18.42 -3.67 -3.55
N SER A 40 -17.59 -4.35 -4.35
CA SER A 40 -17.87 -5.74 -4.75
C SER A 40 -16.61 -6.48 -5.19
N LEU A 41 -16.63 -7.80 -5.04
CA LEU A 41 -15.59 -8.70 -5.52
C LEU A 41 -16.25 -9.90 -6.22
N LYS A 42 -16.02 -10.05 -7.52
CA LYS A 42 -16.73 -11.03 -8.36
C LYS A 42 -15.75 -11.87 -9.18
N PRO A 43 -15.99 -13.18 -9.36
CA PRO A 43 -15.20 -14.00 -10.28
C PRO A 43 -15.23 -13.41 -11.70
N LYS A 44 -14.09 -13.45 -12.39
CA LYS A 44 -13.93 -13.04 -13.79
C LYS A 44 -12.88 -13.93 -14.46
N GLY A 45 -13.34 -14.97 -15.16
CA GLY A 45 -12.46 -16.02 -15.68
C GLY A 45 -11.70 -16.73 -14.56
N ASN A 46 -10.37 -16.80 -14.68
CA ASN A 46 -9.49 -17.37 -13.65
C ASN A 46 -9.02 -16.34 -12.58
N ARG A 47 -9.64 -15.16 -12.54
CA ARG A 47 -9.32 -14.05 -11.63
C ARG A 47 -10.60 -13.53 -10.96
N PHE A 48 -10.46 -12.43 -10.22
CA PHE A 48 -11.59 -11.68 -9.72
C PHE A 48 -11.52 -10.23 -10.20
N GLU A 49 -12.69 -9.62 -10.37
CA GLU A 49 -12.84 -8.18 -10.54
C GLU A 49 -13.27 -7.56 -9.22
N LEU A 50 -12.49 -6.58 -8.77
CA LEU A 50 -12.73 -5.77 -7.58
C LEU A 50 -13.29 -4.42 -8.02
N ARG A 51 -14.42 -4.02 -7.42
CA ARG A 51 -14.88 -2.63 -7.41
C ARG A 51 -14.50 -2.03 -6.07
N PHE A 52 -13.57 -1.08 -6.09
CA PHE A 52 -12.96 -0.49 -4.90
C PHE A 52 -13.31 0.99 -4.84
N ASP A 53 -13.73 1.46 -3.66
CA ASP A 53 -13.99 2.87 -3.36
C ASP A 53 -12.80 3.42 -2.57
N PRO A 54 -11.86 4.16 -3.19
CA PRO A 54 -10.67 4.64 -2.49
C PRO A 54 -11.02 5.72 -1.47
N GLY A 55 -10.39 5.63 -0.31
CA GLY A 55 -10.42 6.68 0.72
C GLY A 55 -9.01 7.05 1.16
N TRP A 56 -8.86 8.19 1.80
CA TRP A 56 -7.57 8.63 2.37
C TRP A 56 -7.56 8.39 3.86
N TRP A 57 -6.76 7.41 4.28
CA TRP A 57 -6.43 7.21 5.69
C TRP A 57 -5.32 8.19 6.09
N LEU A 58 -5.70 9.27 6.77
CA LEU A 58 -4.78 10.31 7.21
C LEU A 58 -4.40 10.12 8.68
N THR A 59 -3.19 10.53 9.03
CA THR A 59 -2.70 10.60 10.41
C THR A 59 -1.99 11.93 10.66
N GLY A 60 -1.70 12.25 11.93
CA GLY A 60 -0.92 13.42 12.31
C GLY A 60 -1.52 14.75 11.82
N TYR A 61 -0.66 15.64 11.33
CA TYR A 61 -1.07 17.00 10.92
C TYR A 61 -2.11 16.98 9.79
N ALA A 62 -1.97 16.09 8.81
CA ALA A 62 -2.93 15.99 7.71
C ALA A 62 -4.33 15.59 8.21
N ALA A 63 -4.41 14.61 9.13
CA ALA A 63 -5.67 14.23 9.76
C ALA A 63 -6.30 15.38 10.54
N GLN A 64 -5.50 16.10 11.32
CA GLN A 64 -5.97 17.26 12.09
C GLN A 64 -6.54 18.36 11.18
N GLN A 65 -5.84 18.70 10.10
CA GLN A 65 -6.30 19.75 9.18
C GLN A 65 -7.53 19.33 8.39
N ALA A 66 -7.59 18.08 7.92
CA ALA A 66 -8.76 17.55 7.24
C ALA A 66 -9.98 17.55 8.17
N LYS A 67 -9.83 17.06 9.40
CA LYS A 67 -10.91 17.04 10.38
C LYS A 67 -11.36 18.45 10.76
N LEU A 68 -10.43 19.41 10.89
CA LEU A 68 -10.77 20.80 11.14
C LEU A 68 -11.58 21.40 9.99
N ALA A 69 -11.17 21.14 8.74
CA ALA A 69 -11.89 21.63 7.57
C ALA A 69 -13.31 21.07 7.49
N ASP A 70 -13.49 19.78 7.80
CA ASP A 70 -14.78 19.10 7.68
C ASP A 70 -15.73 19.33 8.87
N THR A 71 -15.18 19.45 10.08
CA THR A 71 -15.98 19.42 11.33
C THR A 71 -15.80 20.64 12.22
N GLY A 72 -14.82 21.50 11.94
CA GLY A 72 -14.45 22.61 12.82
C GLY A 72 -13.60 22.21 14.03
N SER A 73 -13.28 20.92 14.20
CA SER A 73 -12.46 20.41 15.32
C SER A 73 -11.11 19.87 14.87
N LYS A 74 -10.06 20.20 15.61
CA LYS A 74 -8.69 19.66 15.44
C LYS A 74 -8.45 18.34 16.18
N ASP A 75 -9.41 17.91 16.98
CA ASP A 75 -9.22 16.81 17.93
C ASP A 75 -9.37 15.47 17.21
N VAL A 76 -8.37 14.58 17.23
CA VAL A 76 -8.35 13.32 16.45
C VAL A 76 -8.23 12.13 17.42
N PRO A 77 -9.35 11.60 17.97
CA PRO A 77 -9.32 10.68 19.12
C PRO A 77 -8.63 9.33 18.89
N ASN A 78 -8.63 8.83 17.65
CA ASN A 78 -8.03 7.55 17.28
C ASN A 78 -6.72 7.73 16.51
N ASP A 79 -6.11 8.93 16.53
CA ASP A 79 -4.91 9.32 15.77
C ASP A 79 -5.02 9.21 14.23
N TYR A 80 -6.20 8.87 13.70
CA TYR A 80 -6.48 8.87 12.28
C TYR A 80 -7.78 9.62 11.94
N TYR A 81 -7.86 10.08 10.70
CA TYR A 81 -9.06 10.63 10.09
C TYR A 81 -9.17 10.11 8.65
N ILE A 82 -10.35 9.63 8.27
CA ILE A 82 -10.58 9.10 6.93
C ILE A 82 -11.33 10.16 6.12
N VAL A 83 -10.76 10.54 4.98
CA VAL A 83 -11.42 11.40 3.99
C VAL A 83 -11.91 10.51 2.84
N GLU A 84 -13.22 10.46 2.65
CA GLU A 84 -13.87 9.72 1.57
C GLU A 84 -14.10 10.68 0.38
N GLU A 85 -13.06 10.92 -0.43
CA GLU A 85 -13.16 11.91 -1.51
C GLU A 85 -13.76 11.30 -2.80
N GLY A 86 -14.96 11.77 -3.14
CA GLY A 86 -15.57 11.57 -4.46
C GLY A 86 -16.22 10.21 -4.74
N HIS A 87 -16.13 9.24 -3.83
CA HIS A 87 -16.77 7.91 -3.91
C HIS A 87 -16.63 7.20 -5.27
N ARG A 88 -15.51 7.44 -5.96
CA ARG A 88 -15.33 7.00 -7.34
C ARG A 88 -14.90 5.53 -7.35
N LEU A 89 -15.85 4.66 -7.71
CA LEU A 89 -15.59 3.22 -7.84
C LEU A 89 -14.60 2.90 -8.96
N LEU A 90 -13.39 2.48 -8.57
CA LEU A 90 -12.34 1.98 -9.43
C LEU A 90 -12.48 0.47 -9.65
N SER A 91 -12.07 -0.01 -10.84
CA SER A 91 -12.05 -1.43 -11.16
C SER A 91 -10.63 -1.96 -11.18
N TYR A 92 -10.37 -3.02 -10.44
CA TYR A 92 -9.09 -3.74 -10.44
C TYR A 92 -9.30 -5.21 -10.77
N LEU A 93 -8.30 -5.82 -11.41
CA LEU A 93 -8.19 -7.27 -11.47
C LEU A 93 -7.42 -7.75 -10.25
N VAL A 94 -7.88 -8.84 -9.65
CA VAL A 94 -7.27 -9.42 -8.46
C VAL A 94 -6.64 -10.76 -8.83
N SER A 95 -5.42 -11.00 -8.34
CA SER A 95 -4.81 -12.33 -8.45
C SER A 95 -5.64 -13.34 -7.65
N ALA A 96 -5.94 -14.51 -8.23
CA ALA A 96 -6.60 -15.58 -7.47
C ALA A 96 -5.77 -16.06 -6.27
N SER A 97 -4.45 -15.86 -6.31
CA SER A 97 -3.50 -16.16 -5.24
C SER A 97 -3.17 -14.96 -4.34
N ALA A 98 -3.93 -13.87 -4.43
CA ALA A 98 -3.68 -12.71 -3.57
C ALA A 98 -3.84 -13.09 -2.10
N SER A 99 -2.93 -12.58 -1.27
CA SER A 99 -3.01 -12.77 0.18
C SER A 99 -4.17 -11.95 0.74
N VAL A 100 -4.98 -12.54 1.61
CA VAL A 100 -6.09 -11.82 2.25
C VAL A 100 -6.02 -12.04 3.74
N THR A 101 -5.98 -10.95 4.49
CA THR A 101 -6.04 -10.93 5.95
C THR A 101 -7.31 -10.20 6.38
N VAL A 102 -8.15 -10.88 7.17
CA VAL A 102 -9.38 -10.30 7.74
C VAL A 102 -9.34 -10.34 9.26
N LEU A 103 -10.04 -9.40 9.89
CA LEU A 103 -10.18 -9.34 11.35
C LEU A 103 -11.23 -10.35 11.81
N THR A 104 -10.86 -11.19 12.77
CA THR A 104 -11.72 -12.27 13.26
C THR A 104 -11.46 -12.53 14.73
N ARG A 105 -12.50 -12.70 15.55
CA ARG A 105 -12.36 -12.92 16.99
C ARG A 105 -11.45 -14.10 17.38
N HIS A 106 -11.41 -15.15 16.58
CA HIS A 106 -10.63 -16.37 16.84
C HIS A 106 -9.34 -16.44 16.00
N GLY A 107 -8.88 -15.29 15.49
CA GLY A 107 -7.64 -15.19 14.76
C GLY A 107 -6.40 -15.24 15.66
N THR A 108 -5.25 -14.95 15.06
CA THR A 108 -3.95 -14.91 15.74
C THR A 108 -3.47 -13.48 15.96
N GLY A 109 -2.71 -13.24 17.03
CA GLY A 109 -2.10 -11.94 17.35
C GLY A 109 -2.88 -11.10 18.35
N SER A 110 -2.32 -9.96 18.76
CA SER A 110 -2.93 -9.02 19.73
C SER A 110 -4.18 -8.34 19.17
N ILE A 111 -4.21 -8.10 17.86
CA ILE A 111 -5.41 -7.80 17.08
C ILE A 111 -5.70 -9.05 16.25
N PRO A 112 -6.66 -9.89 16.65
CA PRO A 112 -6.88 -11.19 16.04
C PRO A 112 -7.22 -11.12 14.53
N THR A 113 -6.35 -11.72 13.71
CA THR A 113 -6.51 -11.78 12.25
C THR A 113 -6.51 -13.22 11.75
N THR A 114 -7.17 -13.46 10.62
CA THR A 114 -7.15 -14.75 9.92
C THR A 114 -6.85 -14.56 8.44
N SER A 115 -5.94 -15.37 7.90
CA SER A 115 -5.73 -15.47 6.46
C SER A 115 -6.83 -16.27 5.78
N ILE A 116 -7.38 -15.72 4.69
CA ILE A 116 -8.44 -16.36 3.89
C ILE A 116 -8.08 -16.32 2.40
N THR A 117 -8.88 -16.99 1.57
CA THR A 117 -8.73 -16.93 0.11
C THR A 117 -9.51 -15.75 -0.47
N VAL A 118 -9.15 -15.30 -1.67
CA VAL A 118 -9.92 -14.28 -2.43
C VAL A 118 -11.34 -14.73 -2.72
N ALA A 119 -11.54 -16.03 -3.00
CA ALA A 119 -12.86 -16.61 -3.22
C ALA A 119 -13.74 -16.53 -1.96
N GLU A 120 -13.14 -16.74 -0.79
CA GLU A 120 -13.81 -16.63 0.49
C GLU A 120 -14.14 -15.18 0.83
N LEU A 121 -13.20 -14.25 0.62
CA LEU A 121 -13.46 -12.81 0.73
C LEU A 121 -14.63 -12.38 -0.17
N ALA A 122 -14.69 -12.89 -1.40
CA ALA A 122 -15.78 -12.59 -2.35
C ALA A 122 -17.16 -13.07 -1.85
N GLN A 123 -17.21 -14.13 -1.04
CA GLN A 123 -18.45 -14.55 -0.38
C GLN A 123 -18.78 -13.61 0.79
N ILE A 124 -17.79 -13.26 1.61
CA ILE A 124 -17.93 -12.33 2.74
C ILE A 124 -18.47 -10.97 2.30
N VAL A 125 -17.89 -10.40 1.24
CA VAL A 125 -18.34 -9.12 0.64
C VAL A 125 -19.79 -9.19 0.14
N LYS A 126 -20.28 -10.37 -0.24
CA LYS A 126 -21.68 -10.59 -0.63
C LYS A 126 -22.61 -10.85 0.56
N GLY A 127 -22.13 -10.67 1.79
CA GLY A 127 -22.87 -10.94 3.01
C GLY A 127 -22.96 -12.43 3.38
N ARG A 128 -22.20 -13.30 2.73
CA ARG A 128 -22.17 -14.75 3.04
C ARG A 128 -20.97 -15.08 3.91
N ASN A 129 -21.13 -16.04 4.82
CA ASN A 129 -20.03 -16.45 5.68
C ASN A 129 -19.92 -17.99 5.71
N PRO A 130 -19.35 -18.60 4.64
CA PRO A 130 -19.43 -20.04 4.42
C PRO A 130 -18.67 -20.87 5.48
N LYS A 131 -17.70 -20.25 6.17
CA LYS A 131 -16.93 -20.89 7.25
C LYS A 131 -17.35 -20.40 8.63
N HIS A 132 -18.50 -19.73 8.75
CA HIS A 132 -19.07 -19.24 10.02
C HIS A 132 -18.06 -18.46 10.88
N ARG A 133 -17.22 -17.65 10.25
CA ARG A 133 -16.19 -16.88 10.97
C ARG A 133 -16.83 -15.80 11.82
N ALA A 134 -16.36 -15.64 13.05
CA ALA A 134 -16.71 -14.48 13.86
C ALA A 134 -15.96 -13.23 13.36
N LEU A 135 -16.41 -12.67 12.22
CA LEU A 135 -15.87 -11.46 11.62
C LEU A 135 -16.04 -10.28 12.58
N THR A 136 -14.99 -9.49 12.72
CA THR A 136 -15.00 -8.24 13.49
C THR A 136 -14.88 -7.06 12.53
N GLU A 137 -15.52 -5.94 12.90
CA GLU A 137 -15.51 -4.70 12.11
C GLU A 137 -15.85 -4.90 10.61
N PRO A 138 -17.01 -5.48 10.27
CA PRO A 138 -17.37 -5.81 8.88
C PRO A 138 -17.51 -4.57 7.97
N LYS A 139 -17.52 -3.37 8.55
CA LYS A 139 -17.57 -2.09 7.84
C LYS A 139 -16.19 -1.44 7.64
N ALA A 140 -15.13 -1.98 8.25
CA ALA A 140 -13.81 -1.40 8.11
C ALA A 140 -13.28 -1.58 6.68
N GLY A 141 -12.50 -0.60 6.25
CA GLY A 141 -11.85 -0.62 4.95
C GLY A 141 -10.70 -1.62 4.87
N PHE A 142 -10.14 -1.74 3.68
CA PHE A 142 -9.00 -2.59 3.36
C PHE A 142 -7.86 -1.77 2.80
N TRP A 143 -6.65 -2.14 3.18
CA TRP A 143 -5.47 -1.81 2.40
C TRP A 143 -5.33 -2.82 1.27
N ILE A 144 -5.28 -2.34 0.03
CA ILE A 144 -4.97 -3.16 -1.13
C ILE A 144 -3.57 -2.87 -1.63
N ARG A 145 -2.86 -3.91 -2.05
CA ARG A 145 -1.55 -3.78 -2.68
C ARG A 145 -1.67 -4.10 -4.16
N VAL A 146 -1.42 -3.11 -5.01
CA VAL A 146 -1.57 -3.21 -6.47
C VAL A 146 -0.20 -3.27 -7.10
N GLY A 147 0.09 -4.33 -7.87
CA GLY A 147 1.33 -4.43 -8.63
C GLY A 147 1.42 -3.40 -9.75
N SER A 148 2.64 -2.96 -10.08
CA SER A 148 2.90 -1.98 -11.15
C SER A 148 2.87 -2.56 -12.57
N LYS A 149 3.08 -3.87 -12.73
CA LYS A 149 3.11 -4.52 -14.04
C LYS A 149 1.69 -4.69 -14.58
N TYR A 150 1.43 -4.19 -15.79
CA TYR A 150 0.15 -4.39 -16.49
C TYR A 150 -0.29 -5.86 -16.42
N PRO A 151 -1.54 -6.16 -16.03
CA PRO A 151 -2.68 -5.24 -15.89
C PRO A 151 -2.82 -4.55 -14.53
N GLY A 152 -1.82 -4.63 -13.65
CA GLY A 152 -1.86 -4.03 -12.32
C GLY A 152 -2.74 -4.83 -11.36
N LEU A 153 -2.36 -6.08 -11.09
CA LEU A 153 -3.16 -6.97 -10.25
C LEU A 153 -3.10 -6.53 -8.78
N VAL A 154 -4.23 -6.66 -8.07
CA VAL A 154 -4.23 -6.67 -6.61
C VAL A 154 -3.59 -7.97 -6.14
N LEU A 155 -2.57 -7.83 -5.29
CA LEU A 155 -1.73 -8.90 -4.76
C LEU A 155 -2.02 -9.19 -3.29
N ALA A 156 -2.55 -8.22 -2.55
CA ALA A 156 -2.90 -8.39 -1.15
C ALA A 156 -4.08 -7.53 -0.71
N PHE A 157 -4.79 -7.99 0.32
CA PHE A 157 -5.82 -7.29 1.07
C PHE A 157 -5.54 -7.44 2.55
N ASP A 158 -5.48 -6.34 3.28
CA ASP A 158 -5.35 -6.34 4.73
C ASP A 158 -6.46 -5.47 5.31
N GLN A 159 -7.39 -6.08 6.05
CA GLN A 159 -8.47 -5.35 6.71
C GLN A 159 -7.89 -4.44 7.80
N GLN A 160 -8.23 -3.15 7.74
CA GLN A 160 -7.75 -2.17 8.69
C GLN A 160 -8.57 -2.22 9.98
N TYR A 161 -7.91 -2.34 11.12
CA TYR A 161 -8.54 -2.24 12.43
C TYR A 161 -8.96 -0.79 12.74
N GLN A 162 -10.15 -0.61 13.27
CA GLN A 162 -10.73 0.68 13.66
C GLN A 162 -11.30 0.57 15.09
N PRO A 163 -10.56 1.05 16.11
CA PRO A 163 -11.00 1.01 17.50
C PRO A 163 -12.19 1.93 17.81
#